data_AF-A0A1C6N6I2-F1
#
_entry.id   AF-A0A1C6N6I2-F1
#
_cell.length_a   1.000
_cell.length_b   1.000
_cell.length_c   1.000
_cell.angle_alpha   90.00
_cell.angle_beta   90.00
_cell.angle_gamma   90.00
#
_symmetry.space_group_name_H-M   'P 1'
#
loop_
_entity.id
_entity.type
_entity.pdbx_description
1 polymer ?
#
loop_
_entity_poly.entity_id
_entity_poly.type
_entity_poly.pdbx_seq_one_letter_code
_entity_poly.pdbx_strand_id
1 'polypeptide(L)' 'MFAAALDWVWSQPGVERVRLIVNGANSRAIVNGANSSADGFYRRTGFVRTGLTLPFALNPALLEYEMEMLRQSDVR' A
#
# COMPACT_ATOMS: atom_id res chain seq x y z
N MET A 1 -12.66 0.37 9.53
CA MET A 1 -12.06 -0.98 9.54
C MET A 1 -10.54 -0.94 9.33
N PHE A 2 -10.03 -0.29 8.28
CA PHE A 2 -8.59 -0.22 8.02
C PHE A 2 -7.76 0.35 9.18
N ALA A 3 -8.15 1.51 9.73
CA ALA A 3 -7.44 2.11 10.87
C ALA A 3 -7.40 1.17 12.09
N ALA A 4 -8.53 0.59 12.50
CA ALA A 4 -8.58 -0.36 13.61
C ALA A 4 -7.73 -1.62 13.36
N ALA A 5 -7.66 -2.11 12.11
CA ALA A 5 -6.77 -3.21 11.77
C ALA A 5 -5.29 -2.79 11.89
N LEU A 6 -4.95 -1.57 11.46
CA LEU A 6 -3.61 -1.02 11.57
C LEU A 6 -3.20 -0.81 13.03
N ASP A 7 -4.09 -0.27 13.86
CA ASP A 7 -3.90 -0.11 15.31
C ASP A 7 -3.65 -1.46 15.99
N TRP A 8 -4.45 -2.47 15.63
CA TRP A 8 -4.26 -3.82 16.14
C TRP A 8 -2.91 -4.40 15.72
N VAL A 9 -2.50 -4.25 14.46
CA VAL A 9 -1.19 -4.72 13.98
C VAL A 9 -0.05 -4.06 14.76
N TRP A 10 -0.12 -2.74 15.00
CA TRP A 10 0.91 -2.05 15.76
C TRP A 10 0.93 -2.40 17.25
N SER A 11 -0.21 -2.83 17.81
CA SER A 11 -0.26 -3.34 19.19
C SER A 11 0.47 -4.68 19.37
N GLN A 12 0.77 -5.40 18.29
CA GLN A 12 1.49 -6.67 18.37
C GLN A 12 2.99 -6.44 18.68
N PRO A 13 3.57 -7.18 19.63
CA PRO A 13 4.98 -7.04 19.97
C PRO A 13 5.88 -7.45 18.78
N GLY A 14 6.95 -6.68 18.54
CA GLY A 14 7.95 -6.97 17.50
C GLY A 14 7.56 -6.65 16.05
N VAL A 15 6.39 -6.05 15.80
CA VAL A 15 6.01 -5.63 14.44
C VAL A 15 6.73 -4.36 14.03
N GLU A 16 7.70 -4.46 13.12
CA GLU A 16 8.46 -3.29 12.63
C GLU A 16 7.94 -2.74 11.29
N ARG A 17 7.07 -3.48 10.60
CA ARG A 17 6.62 -3.14 9.25
C ARG A 17 5.27 -3.78 8.90
N VAL A 18 4.45 -3.04 8.17
CA VAL A 18 3.23 -3.53 7.51
C VAL A 18 3.39 -3.43 6.00
N ARG A 19 3.09 -4.50 5.26
CA ARG A 19 3.13 -4.54 3.79
C ARG A 19 1.75 -4.86 3.23
N LEU A 20 1.45 -4.28 2.07
CA LEU A 20 0.26 -4.59 1.30
C LEU A 20 0.55 -4.53 -0.20
N ILE A 21 -0.24 -5.29 -0.97
CA ILE A 21 -0.19 -5.31 -2.42
C ILE A 21 -1.43 -4.59 -2.94
N VAL A 22 -1.24 -3.59 -3.80
CA VAL A 22 -2.31 -2.76 -4.36
C VAL A 22 -2.43 -3.03 -5.85
N ASN A 23 -3.62 -3.45 -6.28
CA ASN A 23 -3.96 -3.52 -7.69
C ASN A 23 -3.86 -2.13 -8.35
N GLY A 24 -3.06 -2.02 -9.41
CA GLY A 24 -2.95 -0.82 -10.25
C GLY A 24 -4.13 -0.60 -11.18
N ALA A 25 -5.17 -1.44 -11.07
CA ALA A 25 -6.32 -1.47 -11.96
C ALA A 25 -7.61 -1.09 -11.23
N ASN A 26 -7.72 0.17 -10.83
CA ASN A 26 -9.03 0.80 -10.62
C ASN A 26 -9.21 1.78 -11.77
N SER A 27 -9.95 1.35 -12.78
CA SER A 27 -10.26 2.06 -14.02
C SER A 27 -10.95 3.39 -13.75
N ARG A 28 -10.17 4.47 -13.62
CA ARG A 28 -10.58 5.82 -14.07
C ARG A 28 -9.41 6.80 -14.22
N ALA A 29 -8.37 6.42 -14.95
CA ALA A 29 -7.52 7.35 -15.69
C ALA A 29 -6.46 6.56 -16.47
N ILE A 30 -6.75 6.20 -17.72
CA ILE A 30 -5.76 6.43 -18.77
C ILE A 30 -5.82 7.93 -19.04
N VAL A 31 -5.25 8.71 -18.12
CA VAL A 31 -4.88 10.10 -18.30
C VAL A 31 -3.51 10.19 -17.66
N ASN A 32 -2.47 10.20 -18.50
CA ASN A 32 -1.12 10.65 -18.18
C ASN A 32 -0.64 10.32 -16.75
N GLY A 33 -0.31 9.05 -16.48
CA GLY A 33 0.52 8.66 -15.33
C GLY A 33 -0.09 8.86 -13.93
N ALA A 34 -1.40 9.13 -13.80
CA ALA A 34 -2.01 9.35 -12.48
C ALA A 34 -2.55 8.05 -11.86
N ASN A 35 -1.97 7.71 -10.72
CA ASN A 35 -2.21 6.50 -9.92
C ASN A 35 -3.68 6.28 -9.52
N SER A 36 -4.09 5.01 -9.55
CA SER A 36 -5.38 4.49 -9.10
C SER A 36 -5.75 4.94 -7.68
N SER A 37 -7.05 5.11 -7.42
CA SER A 37 -7.62 5.64 -6.17
C SER A 37 -7.16 4.93 -4.88
N ALA A 38 -6.72 3.67 -4.97
CA ALA A 38 -6.22 2.90 -3.84
C ALA A 38 -4.80 3.33 -3.40
N ASP A 39 -3.86 3.55 -4.33
CA ASP A 39 -2.51 4.04 -4.00
C ASP A 39 -2.58 5.41 -3.30
N GLY A 40 -3.45 6.30 -3.80
CA GLY A 40 -3.70 7.59 -3.16
C GLY A 40 -4.24 7.47 -1.72
N PHE A 41 -5.10 6.49 -1.43
CA PHE A 41 -5.57 6.23 -0.07
C PHE A 41 -4.41 5.78 0.84
N TYR A 42 -3.64 4.79 0.43
CA TYR A 42 -2.56 4.24 1.26
C TYR A 42 -1.42 5.23 1.49
N ARG A 43 -1.05 6.05 0.49
CA ARG A 43 -0.09 7.14 0.67
C ARG A 43 -0.52 8.13 1.74
N ARG A 44 -1.79 8.55 1.75
CA ARG A 44 -2.32 9.46 2.77
C ARG A 44 -2.30 8.85 4.17
N THR A 45 -2.37 7.53 4.27
CA THR A 45 -2.27 6.83 5.56
C THR A 45 -0.83 6.62 6.03
N GLY A 46 0.19 6.96 5.23
CA GLY A 46 1.61 6.84 5.59
C GLY A 46 2.35 5.65 4.97
N PHE A 47 1.71 4.92 4.05
CA PHE A 47 2.40 3.89 3.27
C PHE A 47 3.20 4.50 2.13
N VAL A 48 4.35 3.89 1.81
CA VAL A 48 5.22 4.26 0.71
C VAL A 48 5.39 3.09 -0.25
N ARG A 49 5.61 3.35 -1.54
CA ARG A 49 5.93 2.28 -2.49
C ARG A 49 7.32 1.72 -2.18
N THR A 50 7.45 0.40 -2.16
CA THR A 50 8.76 -0.25 -2.02
C THR A 50 9.54 -0.26 -3.33
N GLY A 51 8.86 0.00 -4.45
CA GLY A 51 9.39 -0.14 -5.80
C GLY A 51 9.14 -1.53 -6.40
N LEU A 52 8.74 -2.51 -5.59
CA LEU A 52 8.36 -3.84 -6.09
C LEU A 52 7.03 -3.76 -6.85
N THR A 53 7.05 -4.28 -8.07
CA THR A 53 5.89 -4.39 -8.95
C THR A 53 5.71 -5.86 -9.31
N LEU A 54 4.49 -6.36 -9.17
CA LEU A 54 4.12 -7.75 -9.43
C LEU A 54 3.10 -7.80 -10.58
N PRO A 55 3.14 -8.83 -11.44
CA PRO A 55 2.03 -9.07 -12.37
C PRO A 55 0.81 -9.53 -11.57
N PHE A 56 -0.37 -8.99 -11.89
CA PHE A 56 -1.60 -9.44 -11.27
C PHE A 56 -1.92 -10.88 -11.70
N ALA A 57 -2.13 -11.76 -10.72
CA ALA A 57 -2.24 -13.20 -10.96
C ALA A 57 -3.36 -13.59 -11.94
N LEU A 58 -4.48 -12.86 -11.97
CA LEU A 58 -5.61 -13.15 -12.86
C LEU A 58 -5.50 -12.46 -14.23
N ASN A 59 -4.63 -11.45 -14.35
CA ASN A 59 -4.35 -10.78 -15.62
C ASN A 59 -2.95 -10.16 -15.59
N PRO A 60 -1.94 -10.83 -16.18
CA PRO A 60 -0.55 -10.36 -16.17
C PRO A 60 -0.33 -9.01 -16.88
N ALA A 61 -1.30 -8.53 -17.68
CA ALA A 61 -1.26 -7.19 -18.26
C ALA A 61 -1.58 -6.07 -17.25
N LEU A 62 -2.05 -6.44 -16.04
CA LEU A 62 -2.25 -5.54 -14.92
C LEU A 62 -1.09 -5.68 -13.94
N LEU A 63 -0.70 -4.56 -13.35
CA LEU A 63 0.37 -4.50 -12.37
C LEU A 63 -0.21 -4.30 -10.97
N GLU A 64 0.40 -4.97 -10.00
CA GLU A 64 0.21 -4.72 -8.58
C GLU A 64 1.47 -4.06 -8.01
N TYR A 65 1.28 -3.13 -7.08
CA TYR A 65 2.37 -2.43 -6.43
C TYR A 65 2.44 -2.83 -4.97
N GLU A 66 3.64 -3.09 -4.48
CA GLU A 66 3.85 -3.23 -3.06
C GLU A 66 4.01 -1.87 -2.40
N MET A 67 3.34 -1.73 -1.26
CA MET A 67 3.52 -0.60 -0.36
C MET A 67 3.84 -1.08 1.04
N GLU A 68 4.66 -0.31 1.75
CA GLU A 68 5.01 -0.58 3.14
C GLU A 68 4.81 0.64 4.03
N MET A 69 4.56 0.38 5.30
CA MET A 69 4.62 1.36 6.38
C MET A 69 5.57 0.82 7.43
N LEU A 70 6.63 1.57 7.73
CA LEU A 70 7.55 1.27 8.80
C LEU A 70 6.96 1.73 10.14
N ARG A 71 7.30 1.03 11.22
CA ARG A 71 7.04 1.54 12.56
C ARG A 71 7.74 2.88 12.70
N GLN A 72 6.98 3.93 12.95
CA GLN A 72 7.55 5.21 13.31
C GLN A 72 8.14 5.04 14.70
N SER A 73 9.47 5.03 14.79
CA SER A 73 10.13 5.18 16.08
C SER A 73 9.71 6.54 16.63
N ASP A 74 9.17 6.60 17.85
CA ASP A 74 9.04 7.87 18.58
C ASP A 74 10.44 8.48 18.68
N VAL A 75 10.77 9.36 17.73
CA VAL A 75 11.88 10.30 17.91
C VAL A 75 11.34 11.31 18.91
N ARG A 76 11.61 11.02 20.18
CA ARG A 76 11.42 11.93 21.31
C ARG A 76 12.11 13.27 21.08
#